data_AF-A0A852Z280-F1
#
_entry.id   AF-A0A852Z280-F1
#
_cell.length_a   1.000
_cell.length_b   1.000
_cell.length_c   1.000
_cell.angle_alpha   90.00
_cell.angle_beta   90.00
_cell.angle_gamma   90.00
#
_symmetry.space_group_name_H-M   'P 1'
#
loop_
_entity.id
_entity.type
_entity.pdbx_description
1 polymer ?
#
loop_
_entity_poly.entity_id
_entity_poly.type
_entity_poly.pdbx_seq_one_letter_code
_entity_poly.pdbx_strand_id
1 'polypeptide(L)'
;MLDSEVTIPEVAEAHAAALELRIRTLRLHRAVLRKVAGRGSTAPEEIRLVHKLAQLSADERRALINDFIDDTFGDLDLGPDFLPMMRGAVPELPEEPTQQQTEAWVELAELVQDPEFRDGLRRAATAQARAAAEVGRPSTDSNQSLATLLRQRVDAATEAGTEPRSPAARPVVDELVAAYARHTGQSDGPAFRPWLLELLESSGDRRYERYWRLLAVINGRPVPEEVAPAAEWLVAALRNG
;
A
#
# COMPACT_ATOMS: atom_id res chain seq x y z
N MET A 1 0.04 56.95 -25.38
CA MET A 1 -0.67 55.88 -26.09
C MET A 1 0.18 54.63 -25.91
N LEU A 2 -0.22 53.60 -25.17
CA LEU A 2 -1.56 53.06 -24.95
C LEU A 2 -1.75 52.67 -23.47
N ASP A 3 -2.88 53.07 -22.87
CA ASP A 3 -3.42 52.41 -21.68
C ASP A 3 -3.94 51.05 -22.15
N SER A 4 -3.37 49.95 -21.68
CA SER A 4 -3.99 48.63 -21.89
C SER A 4 -5.13 48.49 -20.87
N GLU A 5 -6.33 48.87 -21.27
CA GLU A 5 -7.53 48.57 -20.49
C GLU A 5 -7.71 47.06 -20.40
N VAL A 6 -7.49 46.51 -19.20
CA VAL A 6 -7.74 45.10 -18.88
C VAL A 6 -9.22 44.82 -19.15
N THR A 7 -9.51 43.80 -19.95
CA THR A 7 -10.87 43.48 -20.39
C THR A 7 -11.64 42.73 -19.30
N ILE A 8 -12.98 42.86 -19.28
CA ILE A 8 -13.85 42.16 -18.31
C ILE A 8 -13.61 40.63 -18.29
N PRO A 9 -13.41 39.92 -19.42
CA PRO A 9 -13.06 38.50 -19.42
C PRO A 9 -11.74 38.19 -18.72
N GLU A 10 -10.69 38.99 -18.91
CA GLU A 10 -9.40 38.81 -18.25
C GLU A 10 -9.51 39.00 -16.73
N VAL A 11 -10.31 39.98 -16.29
CA VAL A 11 -10.61 40.19 -14.86
C VAL A 11 -11.39 39.01 -14.28
N ALA A 12 -12.37 38.48 -15.02
CA ALA A 12 -13.16 37.33 -14.59
C ALA A 12 -12.31 36.05 -14.49
N GLU A 13 -11.41 35.80 -15.45
CA GLU A 13 -10.49 34.66 -15.45
C GLU A 13 -9.47 34.75 -14.30
N ALA A 14 -8.91 35.94 -14.05
CA ALA A 14 -8.05 36.17 -12.89
C ALA A 14 -8.78 35.95 -11.56
N HIS A 15 -10.05 36.37 -11.45
CA HIS A 15 -10.87 36.10 -10.27
C HIS A 15 -11.24 34.61 -10.12
N ALA A 16 -11.53 33.91 -11.22
CA ALA A 16 -11.77 32.48 -11.20
C ALA A 16 -10.52 31.71 -10.74
N ALA A 17 -9.34 32.05 -11.25
CA ALA A 17 -8.06 31.47 -10.81
C ALA A 17 -7.79 31.73 -9.32
N ALA A 18 -8.08 32.95 -8.84
CA ALA A 18 -7.95 33.28 -7.42
C ALA A 18 -8.95 32.50 -6.54
N LEU A 19 -10.18 32.29 -7.01
CA LEU A 19 -11.19 31.47 -6.33
C LEU A 19 -10.77 30.00 -6.29
N GLU A 20 -10.20 29.45 -7.36
CA GLU A 20 -9.69 28.08 -7.38
C GLU A 20 -8.57 27.86 -6.36
N LEU A 21 -7.62 28.81 -6.25
CA LEU A 21 -6.61 28.77 -5.20
C LEU A 21 -7.23 28.77 -3.80
N ARG A 22 -8.29 29.57 -3.59
CA ARG A 22 -9.04 29.61 -2.32
C ARG A 22 -9.74 28.29 -2.04
N ILE A 23 -10.38 27.68 -3.04
CA ILE A 23 -11.07 26.38 -2.94
C ILE A 23 -10.08 25.27 -2.61
N ARG A 24 -8.92 25.22 -3.28
CA ARG A 24 -7.84 24.27 -2.98
C ARG A 24 -7.40 24.37 -1.52
N THR A 25 -7.17 25.60 -1.04
CA THR A 25 -6.81 25.87 0.37
C THR A 25 -7.90 25.40 1.34
N LEU A 26 -9.17 25.68 1.05
CA LEU A 26 -10.30 25.29 1.90
C LEU A 26 -10.52 23.77 1.92
N ARG A 27 -10.36 23.07 0.79
CA ARG A 27 -10.40 21.59 0.72
C ARG A 27 -9.30 20.99 1.60
N LEU A 28 -8.12 21.60 1.59
CA LEU A 28 -7.00 21.23 2.44
C LEU A 28 -7.33 21.35 3.93
N HIS A 29 -7.78 22.53 4.36
CA HIS A 29 -8.17 22.78 5.75
C HIS A 29 -9.26 21.81 6.22
N ARG A 30 -10.23 21.50 5.34
CA ARG A 30 -11.29 20.54 5.65
C ARG A 30 -10.78 19.12 5.84
N ALA A 31 -9.87 18.63 5.00
CA ALA A 31 -9.28 17.30 5.13
C ALA A 31 -8.53 17.16 6.47
N VAL A 32 -7.75 18.18 6.84
CA VAL A 32 -7.06 18.25 8.13
C VAL A 32 -8.05 18.20 9.30
N LEU A 33 -9.07 19.07 9.28
CA LEU A 33 -10.08 19.15 10.36
C LEU A 33 -10.87 17.84 10.52
N ARG A 34 -11.16 17.13 9.42
CA ARG A 34 -11.84 15.82 9.48
C ARG A 34 -10.96 14.73 10.07
N LYS A 35 -9.67 14.70 9.73
CA LYS A 35 -8.73 13.73 10.30
C LYS A 35 -8.59 13.93 11.81
N VAL A 36 -8.48 15.19 12.26
CA VAL A 36 -8.47 15.57 13.69
C VAL A 36 -9.76 15.13 14.40
N ALA A 37 -10.91 15.42 13.79
CA ALA A 37 -12.21 15.02 14.34
C ALA A 37 -12.40 13.50 14.40
N GLY A 38 -11.81 12.74 13.47
CA GLY A 38 -11.89 11.28 13.43
C GLY A 38 -10.89 10.55 14.36
N ARG A 39 -9.74 11.15 14.65
CA ARG A 39 -8.71 10.57 15.54
C ARG A 39 -8.91 10.91 17.02
N GLY A 40 -9.68 11.94 17.34
CA GLY A 40 -9.81 12.46 18.71
C GLY A 40 -8.52 13.08 19.28
N SER A 41 -7.44 13.13 18.48
CA SER A 41 -6.15 13.72 18.84
C SER A 41 -6.11 15.17 18.34
N THR A 42 -5.97 16.12 19.26
CA THR A 42 -5.93 17.58 19.00
C THR A 42 -4.53 18.15 19.13
N ALA A 43 -3.48 17.31 19.07
CA ALA A 43 -2.10 17.75 19.19
C ALA A 43 -1.75 18.74 18.06
N PRO A 44 -1.35 20.00 18.37
CA PRO A 44 -1.06 21.00 17.34
C PRO A 44 0.04 20.58 16.36
N GLU A 45 0.96 19.72 16.77
CA GLU A 45 2.02 19.18 15.93
C GLU A 45 1.49 18.23 14.86
N GLU A 46 0.52 17.38 15.19
CA GLU A 46 -0.14 16.47 14.25
C GLU A 46 -0.93 17.27 13.20
N ILE A 47 -1.62 18.33 13.62
CA ILE A 47 -2.35 19.24 12.72
C ILE A 47 -1.39 19.95 11.76
N ARG A 48 -0.25 20.44 12.26
CA ARG A 48 0.78 21.10 11.43
C ARG A 48 1.42 20.11 10.46
N LEU A 49 1.67 18.88 10.88
CA LEU A 49 2.22 17.82 10.02
C LEU A 49 1.26 17.51 8.87
N VAL A 50 -0.01 17.24 9.17
CA VAL A 50 -1.05 16.97 8.16
C VAL A 50 -1.21 18.16 7.21
N HIS A 51 -1.21 19.39 7.73
CA HIS A 51 -1.28 20.60 6.90
C HIS A 51 -0.07 20.75 5.97
N LYS A 52 1.14 20.53 6.49
CA LYS A 52 2.39 20.59 5.72
C LYS A 52 2.41 19.52 4.62
N LEU A 53 2.06 18.27 4.96
CA LEU A 53 2.06 17.16 4.00
C LEU A 53 1.11 17.41 2.84
N ALA A 54 -0.04 18.01 3.13
CA ALA A 54 -1.03 18.29 2.11
C ALA A 54 -0.63 19.47 1.18
N GLN A 55 0.28 20.35 1.62
CA GLN A 55 0.83 21.46 0.81
C GLN A 55 2.04 21.10 -0.06
N LEU A 56 2.62 19.90 0.08
CA LEU A 56 3.81 19.51 -0.69
C LEU A 56 3.56 19.60 -2.20
N SER A 57 4.53 20.15 -2.93
CA SER A 57 4.58 20.18 -4.40
C SER A 57 4.77 18.78 -4.99
N ALA A 58 4.45 18.59 -6.27
CA ALA A 58 4.61 17.28 -6.93
C ALA A 58 6.03 16.71 -6.80
N ASP A 59 7.05 17.57 -6.89
CA ASP A 59 8.45 17.16 -6.75
C ASP A 59 8.79 16.76 -5.31
N GLU A 60 8.30 17.49 -4.31
CA GLU A 60 8.47 17.12 -2.90
C GLU A 60 7.75 15.82 -2.55
N ARG A 61 6.56 15.57 -3.12
CA ARG A 61 5.84 14.30 -2.95
C ARG A 61 6.63 13.14 -3.55
N ARG A 62 7.18 13.32 -4.75
CA ARG A 62 8.03 12.33 -5.42
C ARG A 62 9.32 12.07 -4.65
N ALA A 63 9.97 13.11 -4.15
CA ALA A 63 11.16 13.00 -3.31
C ALA A 63 10.87 12.17 -2.04
N LEU A 64 9.79 12.49 -1.32
CA LEU A 64 9.41 11.77 -0.10
C LEU A 64 9.27 10.25 -0.32
N ILE A 65 8.67 9.85 -1.44
CA ILE A 65 8.46 8.44 -1.77
C ILE A 65 9.76 7.77 -2.22
N ASN A 66 10.59 8.48 -3.00
CA ASN A 66 11.90 7.96 -3.41
C ASN A 66 12.83 7.78 -2.21
N ASP A 67 12.88 8.75 -1.29
CA ASP A 67 13.65 8.65 -0.05
C ASP A 67 13.19 7.45 0.78
N PHE A 68 11.87 7.23 0.87
CA PHE A 68 11.32 6.02 1.49
C PHE A 68 11.78 4.72 0.82
N ILE A 69 11.75 4.65 -0.50
CA ILE A 69 12.17 3.47 -1.25
C ILE A 69 13.68 3.22 -1.03
N ASP A 70 14.49 4.26 -1.12
CA ASP A 70 15.95 4.18 -1.01
C ASP A 70 16.36 3.78 0.41
N ASP A 71 15.80 4.41 1.44
CA ASP A 71 16.09 4.07 2.85
C ASP A 71 15.66 2.65 3.21
N THR A 72 14.51 2.21 2.71
CA THR A 72 13.91 0.94 3.14
C THR A 72 14.51 -0.25 2.38
N PHE A 73 14.75 -0.09 1.07
CA PHE A 73 15.07 -1.18 0.17
C PHE A 73 16.34 -1.02 -0.64
N GLY A 74 16.97 0.17 -0.66
CA GLY A 74 18.02 0.52 -1.63
C GLY A 74 19.27 -0.36 -1.59
N ASP A 75 19.54 -1.02 -0.47
CA ASP A 75 20.68 -1.92 -0.27
C ASP A 75 20.30 -3.42 -0.31
N LEU A 76 19.03 -3.74 -0.54
CA LEU A 76 18.54 -5.11 -0.59
C LEU A 76 18.50 -5.63 -2.02
N ASP A 77 19.01 -6.85 -2.26
CA ASP A 77 18.81 -7.54 -3.52
C ASP A 77 17.42 -8.19 -3.54
N LEU A 78 16.45 -7.46 -4.09
CA LEU A 78 15.04 -7.87 -4.24
C LEU A 78 14.68 -8.24 -5.69
N GLY A 79 15.67 -8.28 -6.58
CA GLY A 79 15.46 -8.50 -8.00
C GLY A 79 15.52 -7.23 -8.83
N PRO A 80 15.87 -7.37 -10.12
CA PRO A 80 16.10 -6.23 -11.00
C PRO A 80 14.83 -5.39 -11.20
N ASP A 81 13.65 -5.99 -11.09
CA ASP A 81 12.38 -5.33 -11.38
C ASP A 81 11.71 -4.67 -10.16
N PHE A 82 12.13 -5.01 -8.93
CA PHE A 82 11.43 -4.56 -7.71
C PHE A 82 11.52 -3.04 -7.51
N LEU A 83 12.72 -2.47 -7.51
CA LEU A 83 12.91 -1.02 -7.35
C LEU A 83 12.32 -0.22 -8.51
N PRO A 84 12.49 -0.62 -9.79
CA PRO A 84 11.77 -0.01 -10.91
C PRO A 84 10.25 -0.04 -10.75
N MET A 85 9.68 -1.15 -10.29
CA MET A 85 8.24 -1.29 -10.05
C MET A 85 7.75 -0.33 -8.95
N MET A 86 8.46 -0.25 -7.82
CA MET A 86 8.15 0.69 -6.73
C MET A 86 8.23 2.15 -7.20
N ARG A 87 9.29 2.51 -7.93
CA ARG A 87 9.49 3.87 -8.47
C ARG A 87 8.54 4.21 -9.63
N GLY A 88 8.02 3.20 -10.33
CA GLY A 88 6.98 3.37 -11.36
C GLY A 88 5.59 3.64 -10.77
N ALA A 89 5.40 3.37 -9.48
CA ALA A 89 4.14 3.54 -8.77
C ALA A 89 4.10 4.80 -7.89
N VAL A 90 4.79 5.88 -8.28
CA VAL A 90 4.81 7.15 -7.54
C VAL A 90 3.40 7.78 -7.49
N PRO A 91 3.01 8.41 -6.36
CA PRO A 91 1.75 9.13 -6.24
C PRO A 91 1.75 10.41 -7.09
N GLU A 92 0.86 10.44 -8.06
CA GLU A 92 0.60 11.58 -8.95
C GLU A 92 -0.78 12.16 -8.64
N LEU A 93 -0.80 13.16 -7.76
CA LEU A 93 -2.02 13.93 -7.51
C LEU A 93 -2.30 14.85 -8.70
N PRO A 94 -3.52 14.84 -9.27
CA PRO A 94 -3.90 15.78 -10.33
C PRO A 94 -3.90 17.22 -9.79
N GLU A 95 -3.91 18.21 -10.69
CA GLU A 95 -3.95 19.63 -10.31
C GLU A 95 -5.17 19.98 -9.45
N GLU A 96 -6.28 19.31 -9.69
CA GLU A 96 -7.50 19.39 -8.88
C GLU A 96 -7.81 18.03 -8.24
N PRO A 97 -7.15 17.71 -7.12
CA PRO A 97 -7.40 16.44 -6.45
C PRO A 97 -8.78 16.44 -5.79
N THR A 98 -9.44 15.30 -5.88
CA THR A 98 -10.65 15.03 -5.09
C THR A 98 -10.30 14.97 -3.60
N GLN A 99 -11.30 15.15 -2.74
CA GLN A 99 -11.11 15.01 -1.29
C GLN A 99 -10.50 13.65 -0.92
N GLN A 100 -10.98 12.58 -1.54
CA GLN A 100 -10.50 11.22 -1.28
C GLN A 100 -9.02 11.05 -1.66
N GLN A 101 -8.58 11.65 -2.78
CA GLN A 101 -7.18 11.63 -3.19
C GLN A 101 -6.28 12.44 -2.24
N THR A 102 -6.73 13.61 -1.77
CA THR A 102 -5.99 14.40 -0.78
C THR A 102 -5.86 13.66 0.55
N GLU A 103 -6.93 13.05 1.03
CA GLU A 103 -6.92 12.26 2.27
C GLU A 103 -6.02 11.02 2.12
N ALA A 104 -6.06 10.34 0.97
CA ALA A 104 -5.20 9.20 0.67
C ALA A 104 -3.72 9.59 0.61
N TRP A 105 -3.41 10.75 0.02
CA TRP A 105 -2.05 11.29 -0.01
C TRP A 105 -1.51 11.58 1.39
N VAL A 106 -2.29 12.27 2.23
CA VAL A 106 -1.86 12.58 3.61
C VAL A 106 -1.59 11.29 4.37
N GLU A 107 -2.49 10.31 4.27
CA GLU A 107 -2.31 9.02 4.93
C GLU A 107 -1.09 8.26 4.40
N LEU A 108 -0.85 8.27 3.08
CA LEU A 108 0.34 7.66 2.49
C LEU A 108 1.60 8.32 3.00
N ALA A 109 1.62 9.65 3.06
CA ALA A 109 2.77 10.43 3.49
C ALA A 109 3.07 10.21 4.99
N GLU A 110 2.05 10.09 5.84
CA GLU A 110 2.21 9.66 7.24
C GLU A 110 2.77 8.24 7.32
N LEU A 111 2.18 7.32 6.55
CA LEU A 111 2.56 5.91 6.58
C LEU A 111 4.02 5.69 6.17
N VAL A 112 4.46 6.32 5.07
CA VAL A 112 5.87 6.16 4.65
C VAL A 112 6.82 6.77 5.67
N GLN A 113 6.46 7.84 6.39
CA GLN A 113 7.30 8.45 7.42
C GLN A 113 7.29 7.70 8.76
N ASP A 114 6.42 6.71 8.95
CA ASP A 114 6.35 5.88 10.17
C ASP A 114 7.60 4.96 10.27
N PRO A 115 8.46 5.14 11.28
CA PRO A 115 9.64 4.30 11.46
C PRO A 115 9.30 2.82 11.67
N GLU A 116 8.22 2.50 12.39
CA GLU A 116 7.84 1.11 12.65
C GLU A 116 7.37 0.41 11.38
N PHE A 117 6.76 1.16 10.46
CA PHE A 117 6.39 0.66 9.15
C PHE A 117 7.62 0.39 8.28
N ARG A 118 8.56 1.35 8.19
CA ARG A 118 9.82 1.20 7.45
C ARG A 118 10.62 0.00 7.96
N ASP A 119 10.78 -0.14 9.27
CA ASP A 119 11.49 -1.25 9.89
C ASP A 119 10.78 -2.59 9.62
N GLY A 120 9.45 -2.62 9.68
CA GLY A 120 8.64 -3.80 9.36
C GLY A 120 8.87 -4.28 7.93
N LEU A 121 8.76 -3.37 6.96
CA LEU A 121 9.00 -3.67 5.55
C LEU A 121 10.42 -4.12 5.28
N ARG A 122 11.41 -3.46 5.89
CA ARG A 122 12.82 -3.83 5.74
C ARG A 122 13.09 -5.25 6.27
N ARG A 123 12.51 -5.62 7.41
CA ARG A 123 12.60 -7.00 7.93
C ARG A 123 11.99 -8.02 6.97
N ALA A 124 10.78 -7.75 6.48
CA ALA A 124 10.08 -8.63 5.53
C ALA A 124 10.86 -8.78 4.22
N ALA A 125 11.31 -7.68 3.63
CA ALA A 125 12.10 -7.66 2.41
C ALA A 125 13.46 -8.38 2.59
N THR A 126 14.10 -8.23 3.75
CA THR A 126 15.33 -8.96 4.07
C THR A 126 15.08 -10.47 4.14
N ALA A 127 13.99 -10.91 4.76
CA ALA A 127 13.60 -12.32 4.80
C ALA A 127 13.33 -12.85 3.39
N GLN A 128 12.63 -12.08 2.55
CA GLN A 128 12.37 -12.44 1.16
C GLN A 128 13.66 -12.53 0.33
N ALA A 129 14.59 -11.58 0.48
CA ALA A 129 15.87 -11.60 -0.20
C ALA A 129 16.70 -12.84 0.17
N ARG A 130 16.70 -13.23 1.45
CA ARG A 130 17.36 -14.45 1.93
C ARG A 130 16.72 -15.70 1.35
N ALA A 131 15.40 -15.83 1.41
CA ALA A 131 14.68 -16.95 0.82
C ALA A 131 14.96 -17.06 -0.69
N ALA A 132 14.93 -15.94 -1.41
CA ALA A 132 15.26 -15.88 -2.82
C ALA A 132 16.69 -16.34 -3.15
N ALA A 133 17.67 -16.05 -2.28
CA ALA A 133 19.04 -16.53 -2.46
C ALA A 133 19.17 -18.05 -2.23
N GLU A 134 18.33 -18.63 -1.37
CA GLU A 134 18.35 -20.06 -1.03
C GLU A 134 17.60 -20.93 -2.06
N VAL A 135 16.43 -20.47 -2.52
CA VAL A 135 15.52 -21.29 -3.37
C VAL A 135 15.25 -20.70 -4.76
N GLY A 136 15.79 -19.53 -5.07
CA GLY A 136 15.53 -18.80 -6.31
C GLY A 136 14.32 -17.88 -6.23
N ARG A 137 14.22 -16.91 -7.16
CA ARG A 137 13.11 -15.94 -7.24
C ARG A 137 11.98 -16.45 -8.12
N PRO A 138 10.74 -16.56 -7.61
CA PRO A 138 9.57 -16.74 -8.44
C PRO A 138 9.33 -15.51 -9.34
N SER A 139 8.73 -15.70 -10.51
CA SER A 139 8.33 -14.57 -11.37
C SER A 139 7.17 -13.78 -10.78
N THR A 140 7.06 -12.48 -11.11
CA THR A 140 5.97 -11.60 -10.66
C THR A 140 4.58 -12.14 -11.07
N ASP A 141 4.45 -12.72 -12.26
CA ASP A 141 3.20 -13.34 -12.72
C ASP A 141 2.81 -14.56 -11.87
N SER A 142 3.81 -15.31 -11.41
CA SER A 142 3.62 -16.44 -10.51
C SER A 142 3.13 -15.97 -9.13
N ASN A 143 3.65 -14.85 -8.62
CA ASN A 143 3.21 -14.24 -7.35
C ASN A 143 1.74 -13.79 -7.43
N GLN A 144 1.34 -13.10 -8.50
CA GLN A 144 -0.04 -12.65 -8.69
C GLN A 144 -1.02 -13.83 -8.81
N SER A 145 -0.62 -14.88 -9.52
CA SER A 145 -1.42 -16.09 -9.67
C SER A 145 -1.63 -16.80 -8.32
N LEU A 146 -0.59 -16.87 -7.48
CA LEU A 146 -0.67 -17.45 -6.15
C LEU A 146 -1.58 -16.63 -5.21
N ALA A 147 -1.46 -15.30 -5.23
CA ALA A 147 -2.33 -14.42 -4.45
C ALA A 147 -3.80 -14.55 -4.88
N THR A 148 -4.05 -14.68 -6.18
CA THR A 148 -5.40 -14.89 -6.73
C THR A 148 -5.99 -16.23 -6.27
N LEU A 149 -5.20 -17.31 -6.34
CA LEU A 149 -5.60 -18.63 -5.87
C LEU A 149 -5.92 -18.60 -4.36
N LEU A 150 -5.06 -17.97 -3.56
CA LEU A 150 -5.26 -17.83 -2.12
C LEU A 150 -6.61 -17.18 -1.81
N ARG A 151 -6.92 -16.04 -2.43
CA ARG A 151 -8.20 -15.35 -2.23
C ARG A 151 -9.38 -16.23 -2.63
N GLN A 152 -9.38 -16.75 -3.87
CA GLN A 152 -10.49 -17.57 -4.38
C GLN A 152 -10.81 -18.77 -3.48
N ARG A 153 -9.78 -19.42 -2.94
CA ARG A 153 -9.97 -20.58 -2.07
C ARG A 153 -10.47 -20.20 -0.67
N VAL A 154 -9.94 -19.14 -0.09
CA VAL A 154 -10.40 -18.67 1.22
C VAL A 154 -11.81 -18.09 1.15
N ASP A 155 -12.14 -17.35 0.09
CA ASP A 155 -13.47 -16.80 -0.12
C ASP A 155 -14.49 -17.94 -0.24
N ALA A 156 -14.23 -18.95 -1.08
CA ALA A 156 -15.08 -20.12 -1.21
C ALA A 156 -15.22 -20.91 0.11
N ALA A 157 -14.14 -21.05 0.88
CA ALA A 157 -14.18 -21.69 2.20
C ALA A 157 -15.04 -20.90 3.20
N THR A 158 -14.92 -19.58 3.18
CA THR A 158 -15.68 -18.66 4.05
C THR A 158 -17.16 -18.65 3.69
N GLU A 159 -17.50 -18.60 2.39
CA GLU A 159 -18.87 -18.71 1.88
C GLU A 159 -19.52 -20.05 2.28
N ALA A 160 -18.73 -21.13 2.31
CA ALA A 160 -19.16 -22.44 2.78
C ALA A 160 -19.24 -22.55 4.32
N GLY A 161 -18.91 -21.50 5.07
CA GLY A 161 -18.90 -21.49 6.53
C GLY A 161 -17.77 -22.30 7.16
N THR A 162 -16.68 -22.53 6.42
CA THR A 162 -15.53 -23.32 6.89
C THR A 162 -14.65 -22.46 7.79
N GLU A 163 -14.63 -22.79 9.08
CA GLU A 163 -13.70 -22.14 10.01
C GLU A 163 -12.26 -22.59 9.74
N PRO A 164 -11.26 -21.69 9.78
CA PRO A 164 -9.87 -22.01 9.47
C PRO A 164 -9.28 -23.10 10.37
N ARG A 165 -9.75 -23.21 11.62
CA ARG A 165 -9.30 -24.22 12.59
C ARG A 165 -10.07 -25.53 12.53
N SER A 166 -11.08 -25.65 11.66
CA SER A 166 -11.89 -26.86 11.56
C SER A 166 -11.17 -27.97 10.77
N PRO A 167 -11.49 -29.26 11.01
CA PRO A 167 -11.01 -30.35 10.16
C PRO A 167 -11.43 -30.19 8.68
N ALA A 168 -12.53 -29.47 8.41
CA ALA A 168 -13.02 -29.17 7.08
C ALA A 168 -12.12 -28.19 6.31
N ALA A 169 -11.26 -27.43 6.99
CA ALA A 169 -10.27 -26.55 6.35
C ALA A 169 -9.08 -27.31 5.74
N ARG A 170 -8.81 -28.55 6.19
CA ARG A 170 -7.62 -29.31 5.78
C ARG A 170 -7.42 -29.43 4.26
N PRO A 171 -8.43 -29.78 3.45
CA PRO A 171 -8.25 -29.89 2.00
C PRO A 171 -7.86 -28.57 1.35
N VAL A 172 -8.41 -27.45 1.85
CA VAL A 172 -8.10 -26.10 1.35
C VAL A 172 -6.67 -25.72 1.72
N VAL A 173 -6.26 -26.00 2.96
CA VAL A 173 -4.88 -25.77 3.42
C VAL A 173 -3.89 -26.60 2.63
N ASP A 174 -4.16 -27.89 2.41
CA ASP A 174 -3.26 -28.78 1.67
C ASP A 174 -3.11 -28.34 0.20
N GLU A 175 -4.18 -27.88 -0.46
CA GLU A 175 -4.10 -27.32 -1.80
C GLU A 175 -3.22 -26.07 -1.85
N LEU A 176 -3.42 -25.15 -0.91
CA LEU A 176 -2.67 -23.89 -0.83
C LEU A 176 -1.19 -24.15 -0.50
N VAL A 177 -0.90 -24.99 0.48
CA VAL A 177 0.47 -25.40 0.83
C VAL A 177 1.17 -26.03 -0.37
N ALA A 178 0.50 -26.92 -1.11
CA ALA A 178 1.07 -27.50 -2.32
C ALA A 178 1.31 -26.46 -3.43
N ALA A 179 0.45 -25.44 -3.54
CA ALA A 179 0.65 -24.32 -4.46
C ALA A 179 1.87 -23.46 -4.07
N TYR A 180 2.03 -23.14 -2.78
CA TYR A 180 3.21 -22.46 -2.26
C TYR A 180 4.49 -23.28 -2.48
N ALA A 181 4.45 -24.59 -2.24
CA ALA A 181 5.60 -25.47 -2.44
C ALA A 181 6.06 -25.48 -3.90
N ARG A 182 5.11 -25.62 -4.85
CA ARG A 182 5.41 -25.51 -6.29
C ARG A 182 5.97 -24.13 -6.65
N HIS A 183 5.42 -23.09 -6.05
CA HIS A 183 5.83 -21.71 -6.32
C HIS A 183 7.24 -21.40 -5.82
N THR A 184 7.65 -21.99 -4.69
CA THR A 184 8.99 -21.81 -4.11
C THR A 184 9.99 -22.88 -4.54
N GLY A 185 9.59 -23.80 -5.42
CA GLY A 185 10.43 -24.91 -5.87
C GLY A 185 10.74 -25.94 -4.76
N GLN A 186 9.98 -25.93 -3.66
CA GLN A 186 10.16 -26.81 -2.53
C GLN A 186 9.17 -27.98 -2.56
N SER A 187 9.46 -29.01 -1.77
CA SER A 187 8.54 -30.13 -1.56
C SER A 187 7.65 -29.83 -0.34
N ASP A 188 6.35 -30.13 -0.43
CA ASP A 188 5.49 -30.14 0.77
C ASP A 188 5.96 -31.26 1.71
N GLY A 189 6.73 -30.86 2.73
CA GLY A 189 7.35 -31.75 3.71
C GLY A 189 7.20 -31.19 5.12
N PRO A 190 7.59 -31.95 6.16
CA PRO A 190 7.38 -31.57 7.56
C PRO A 190 8.07 -30.26 7.97
N ALA A 191 9.10 -29.83 7.24
CA ALA A 191 9.78 -28.56 7.44
C ALA A 191 9.16 -27.39 6.64
N PHE A 192 8.36 -27.69 5.61
CA PHE A 192 7.83 -26.66 4.71
C PHE A 192 6.67 -25.87 5.34
N ARG A 193 5.76 -26.54 6.04
CA ARG A 193 4.60 -25.88 6.68
C ARG A 193 5.00 -24.88 7.78
N PRO A 194 5.96 -25.20 8.69
CA PRO A 194 6.50 -24.21 9.62
C PRO A 194 7.19 -23.04 8.92
N TRP A 195 7.99 -23.31 7.88
CA TRP A 195 8.65 -22.28 7.08
C TRP A 195 7.64 -21.35 6.38
N LEU A 196 6.57 -21.91 5.81
CA LEU A 196 5.50 -21.16 5.16
C LEU A 196 4.73 -20.30 6.17
N LEU A 197 4.50 -20.80 7.39
CA LEU A 197 3.87 -20.02 8.45
C LEU A 197 4.71 -18.79 8.81
N GLU A 198 6.03 -18.97 9.02
CA GLU A 198 6.96 -17.87 9.27
C GLU A 198 7.00 -16.86 8.11
N LEU A 199 6.94 -17.35 6.86
CA LEU A 199 6.87 -16.51 5.67
C LEU A 199 5.58 -15.67 5.65
N LEU A 200 4.42 -16.28 5.89
CA LEU A 200 3.13 -15.57 5.87
C LEU A 200 2.99 -14.58 7.03
N GLU A 201 3.48 -14.94 8.21
CA GLU A 201 3.51 -14.04 9.38
C GLU A 201 4.44 -12.84 9.18
N SER A 202 5.52 -13.01 8.41
CA SER A 202 6.47 -11.93 8.09
C SER A 202 6.06 -11.08 6.88
N SER A 203 5.25 -11.61 5.96
CA SER A 203 4.83 -10.92 4.72
C SER A 203 3.46 -10.22 4.83
N GLY A 204 2.66 -10.55 5.86
CA GLY A 204 1.29 -10.04 6.05
C GLY A 204 1.15 -8.69 6.76
N ASP A 205 1.96 -7.67 6.44
CA ASP A 205 1.70 -6.33 7.01
C ASP A 205 0.51 -5.70 6.26
N ARG A 206 -0.66 -5.65 6.90
CA ARG A 206 -1.86 -4.93 6.41
C ARG A 206 -1.54 -3.50 5.97
N ARG A 207 -0.50 -2.88 6.55
CA ARG A 207 -0.03 -1.55 6.18
C ARG A 207 0.64 -1.52 4.80
N TYR A 208 1.28 -2.60 4.35
CA TYR A 208 1.85 -2.67 2.99
C TYR A 208 0.76 -2.76 1.92
N GLU A 209 -0.30 -3.54 2.15
CA GLU A 209 -1.47 -3.51 1.28
C GLU A 209 -2.15 -2.14 1.27
N ARG A 210 -2.19 -1.50 2.44
CA ARG A 210 -2.70 -0.14 2.56
C ARG A 210 -1.89 0.86 1.74
N TYR A 211 -0.56 0.75 1.72
CA TYR A 211 0.31 1.55 0.86
C TYR A 211 -0.11 1.45 -0.62
N TRP A 212 -0.27 0.24 -1.15
CA TRP A 212 -0.69 0.02 -2.55
C TRP A 212 -2.10 0.53 -2.85
N ARG A 213 -3.02 0.38 -1.88
CA ARG A 213 -4.38 0.91 -1.99
C ARG A 213 -4.40 2.44 -2.06
N LEU A 214 -3.62 3.09 -1.20
CA LEU A 214 -3.50 4.56 -1.18
C LEU A 214 -2.93 5.06 -2.51
N LEU A 215 -1.89 4.40 -3.04
CA LEU A 215 -1.35 4.71 -4.37
C LEU A 215 -2.38 4.57 -5.48
N ALA A 216 -3.17 3.49 -5.47
CA ALA A 216 -4.23 3.30 -6.46
C ALA A 216 -5.27 4.42 -6.41
N VAL A 217 -5.73 4.79 -5.20
CA VAL A 217 -6.68 5.90 -5.01
C VAL A 217 -6.09 7.22 -5.48
N ILE A 218 -4.85 7.54 -5.10
CA ILE A 218 -4.18 8.80 -5.48
C ILE A 218 -4.09 8.89 -7.00
N ASN A 219 -3.66 7.81 -7.66
CA ASN A 219 -3.43 7.76 -9.10
C ASN A 219 -4.72 7.52 -9.91
N GLY A 220 -5.89 7.45 -9.27
CA GLY A 220 -7.17 7.19 -9.95
C GLY A 220 -7.26 5.81 -10.60
N ARG A 221 -6.48 4.83 -10.12
CA ARG A 221 -6.45 3.45 -10.62
C ARG A 221 -7.40 2.56 -9.81
N PRO A 222 -7.85 1.42 -10.37
CA PRO A 222 -8.60 0.43 -9.62
C PRO A 222 -7.85 0.01 -8.35
N VAL A 223 -8.54 0.02 -7.21
CA VAL A 223 -7.97 -0.40 -5.94
C VAL A 223 -7.71 -1.91 -5.96
N PRO A 224 -6.49 -2.36 -5.64
CA PRO A 224 -6.21 -3.79 -5.50
C PRO A 224 -7.08 -4.44 -4.43
N GLU A 225 -7.60 -5.63 -4.73
CA GLU A 225 -8.30 -6.49 -3.78
C GLU A 225 -7.38 -6.91 -2.63
N GLU A 226 -7.91 -6.94 -1.40
CA GLU A 226 -7.14 -7.26 -0.19
C GLU A 226 -6.76 -8.74 -0.16
N VAL A 227 -5.50 -9.06 0.17
CA VAL A 227 -5.03 -10.45 0.31
C VAL A 227 -4.85 -10.82 1.79
N ALA A 228 -4.65 -9.82 2.66
CA ALA A 228 -4.40 -10.00 4.08
C ALA A 228 -5.46 -10.84 4.80
N PRO A 229 -6.78 -10.65 4.58
CA PRO A 229 -7.79 -11.52 5.21
C PRO A 229 -7.61 -12.99 4.83
N ALA A 230 -7.26 -13.27 3.56
CA ALA A 230 -7.04 -14.62 3.07
C ALA A 230 -5.74 -15.22 3.63
N ALA A 231 -4.68 -14.43 3.72
CA ALA A 231 -3.42 -14.84 4.33
C ALA A 231 -3.60 -15.14 5.83
N GLU A 232 -4.35 -14.31 6.57
CA GLU A 232 -4.64 -14.54 7.98
C GLU A 232 -5.47 -15.78 8.23
N TRP A 233 -6.43 -16.08 7.36
CA TRP A 233 -7.18 -17.33 7.41
C TRP A 233 -6.24 -18.53 7.28
N LEU A 234 -5.31 -18.49 6.33
CA LEU A 234 -4.32 -19.56 6.12
C LEU A 234 -3.35 -19.69 7.31
N VAL A 235 -2.86 -18.58 7.86
CA VAL A 235 -2.05 -18.55 9.09
C VAL A 235 -2.81 -19.19 10.26
N ALA A 236 -4.08 -18.83 10.44
CA ALA A 236 -4.91 -19.39 11.51
C ALA A 236 -5.14 -20.90 11.35
N ALA A 237 -5.23 -21.38 10.10
CA ALA A 237 -5.39 -22.78 9.78
C ALA A 237 -4.10 -23.59 9.96
N LEU A 238 -2.95 -23.05 9.54
CA LEU A 238 -1.63 -23.67 9.69
C LEU A 238 -1.21 -23.83 11.15
N ARG A 239 -1.64 -22.93 12.04
CA ARG A 239 -1.38 -23.04 13.49
C ARG A 239 -2.11 -24.21 14.18
N ASN A 240 -3.08 -24.85 13.51
CA ASN A 240 -3.85 -25.98 14.04
C ASN A 240 -3.60 -27.31 13.30
N GLY A 241 -2.62 -27.33 12.39
CA GLY A 241 -2.27 -28.46 11.53
C GLY A 241 -1.07 -29.24 12.01
#